data_AF-U2C4Q6-F1
#
_entry.id   AF-U2C4Q6-F1
#
_cell.length_a   1.000
_cell.length_b   1.000
_cell.length_c   1.000
_cell.angle_alpha   90.00
_cell.angle_beta   90.00
_cell.angle_gamma   90.00
#
_symmetry.space_group_name_H-M   'P 1'
#
loop_
_entity.id
_entity.type
_entity.pdbx_description
1 polymer ?
#
loop_
_entity_poly.entity_id
_entity_poly.type
_entity_poly.pdbx_seq_one_letter_code
_entity_poly.pdbx_strand_id
1 'polypeptide(L)'
;MDVTVHKDISDKSSLGNSVAVMDEIRQDGETILSSSDGISIPMIFRNLSGKNFSGKEYSNYLKHVAYDDMGFVPGTITLWHGGRLVAKAKLEKIN
;
A
#
# COMPACT_ATOMS: atom_id res chain seq x y z
N MET A 1 25.74 -17.45 53.04
CA MET A 1 25.76 -16.29 52.12
C MET A 1 24.81 -16.64 51.00
N ASP A 2 23.55 -16.24 51.15
CA ASP A 2 22.53 -16.46 50.13
C ASP A 2 22.78 -15.51 48.96
N VAL A 3 23.02 -16.07 47.78
CA VAL A 3 23.16 -15.30 46.53
C VAL A 3 21.79 -15.25 45.87
N THR A 4 21.06 -14.17 46.11
CA THR A 4 19.82 -13.88 45.40
C THR A 4 20.13 -13.48 43.98
N VAL A 5 19.77 -14.31 43.01
CA VAL A 5 19.84 -13.97 41.58
C VAL A 5 18.66 -13.05 41.25
N HIS A 6 18.91 -11.75 41.21
CA HIS A 6 18.02 -10.81 40.54
C HIS A 6 18.18 -10.99 39.03
N LYS A 7 17.30 -11.81 38.44
CA LYS A 7 17.16 -11.91 36.99
C LYS A 7 16.19 -10.82 36.54
N ASP A 8 16.70 -9.59 36.44
CA ASP A 8 15.99 -8.54 35.69
C ASP A 8 16.09 -8.85 34.19
N ILE A 9 15.23 -9.76 33.73
CA ILE A 9 14.83 -9.80 32.31
C ILE A 9 13.61 -8.90 32.21
N SER A 10 13.85 -7.60 32.32
CA SER A 10 12.93 -6.60 31.79
C SER A 10 13.00 -6.67 30.26
N ASP A 11 11.85 -6.90 29.65
CA ASP A 11 11.56 -6.70 28.22
C ASP A 11 12.12 -7.73 27.24
N LYS A 12 11.68 -8.99 27.37
CA LYS A 12 11.49 -9.87 26.20
C LYS A 12 10.08 -9.78 25.58
N SER A 13 9.23 -8.88 26.07
CA SER A 13 7.88 -8.63 25.55
C SER A 13 7.84 -7.67 24.36
N SER A 14 8.95 -7.03 23.99
CA SER A 14 9.04 -6.11 22.83
C SER A 14 9.34 -6.80 21.50
N LEU A 15 9.46 -8.13 21.48
CA LEU A 15 9.20 -8.92 20.26
C LEU A 15 7.70 -9.21 20.13
N GLY A 16 6.85 -8.26 20.52
CA GLY A 16 5.45 -8.29 20.10
C GLY A 16 5.45 -8.25 18.59
N ASN A 17 4.92 -9.29 17.95
CA ASN A 17 4.73 -9.41 16.50
C ASN A 17 4.69 -8.03 15.84
N SER A 18 5.79 -7.60 15.24
CA SER A 18 5.75 -6.46 14.34
C SER A 18 5.03 -6.97 13.10
N VAL A 19 3.70 -7.02 13.18
CA VAL A 19 2.84 -7.31 12.04
C VAL A 19 3.18 -6.20 11.05
N ALA A 20 3.90 -6.57 10.00
CA ALA A 20 4.30 -5.64 8.98
C ALA A 20 3.03 -4.92 8.49
N VAL A 21 3.01 -3.59 8.61
CA VAL A 21 1.82 -2.82 8.24
C VAL A 21 1.71 -2.88 6.72
N MET A 22 0.62 -3.47 6.26
CA MET A 22 0.38 -3.72 4.84
C MET A 22 -0.35 -2.54 4.22
N ASP A 23 0.22 -2.01 3.14
CA ASP A 23 -0.43 -1.06 2.26
C ASP A 23 -1.10 -1.81 1.10
N GLU A 24 -2.27 -1.35 0.70
CA GLU A 24 -3.05 -1.98 -0.36
C GLU A 24 -3.69 -0.93 -1.28
N ILE A 25 -3.71 -1.21 -2.58
CA ILE A 25 -4.60 -0.52 -3.53
C ILE A 25 -5.72 -1.48 -3.87
N ARG A 26 -6.95 -1.06 -3.56
CA ARG A 26 -8.15 -1.85 -3.80
C ARG A 26 -9.04 -1.23 -4.86
N GLN A 27 -9.66 -2.08 -5.68
CA GLN A 27 -10.69 -1.73 -6.64
C GLN A 27 -11.91 -2.64 -6.39
N ASP A 28 -13.10 -2.05 -6.34
CA ASP A 28 -14.35 -2.76 -6.07
C ASP A 28 -14.34 -3.65 -4.80
N GLY A 29 -13.54 -3.24 -3.82
CA GLY A 29 -13.37 -3.93 -2.54
C GLY A 29 -12.27 -4.99 -2.52
N GLU A 30 -11.72 -5.36 -3.67
CA GLU A 30 -10.66 -6.36 -3.82
C GLU A 30 -9.28 -5.72 -3.87
N THR A 31 -8.29 -6.36 -3.24
CA THR A 31 -6.89 -5.91 -3.28
C THR A 31 -6.24 -6.30 -4.60
N ILE A 32 -5.84 -5.29 -5.37
CA ILE A 32 -5.16 -5.48 -6.65
C ILE A 32 -3.64 -5.50 -6.44
N LEU A 33 -3.13 -4.55 -5.65
CA LEU A 33 -1.73 -4.47 -5.29
C LEU A 33 -1.57 -4.34 -3.78
N SER A 34 -0.52 -4.95 -3.25
CA SER A 34 -0.18 -4.83 -1.83
C SER A 34 1.32 -4.99 -1.57
N SER A 35 1.82 -4.29 -0.56
CA SER A 35 3.20 -4.45 -0.07
C SER A 35 3.27 -4.00 1.38
N SER A 36 4.26 -4.50 2.11
CA SER A 36 4.58 -4.06 3.47
C SER A 36 5.87 -3.23 3.54
N ASP A 37 6.41 -2.79 2.41
CA ASP A 37 7.62 -1.96 2.34
C ASP A 37 7.40 -0.49 2.75
N GLY A 38 6.14 -0.06 2.89
CA GLY A 38 5.74 1.29 3.26
C GLY A 38 6.04 2.38 2.21
N ILE A 39 6.49 2.01 1.01
CA ILE A 39 6.98 2.94 -0.02
C ILE A 39 6.27 2.71 -1.37
N SER A 40 6.26 1.46 -1.86
CA SER A 40 5.87 1.16 -3.23
C SER A 40 4.40 1.43 -3.48
N ILE A 41 3.52 1.01 -2.57
CA ILE A 41 2.08 1.15 -2.74
C ILE A 41 1.62 2.62 -2.72
N PRO A 42 2.03 3.45 -1.74
CA PRO A 42 1.76 4.89 -1.80
C PRO A 42 2.29 5.56 -3.09
N MET A 43 3.47 5.16 -3.57
CA MET A 43 4.06 5.69 -4.80
C MET A 43 3.23 5.32 -6.04
N ILE A 44 2.89 4.04 -6.21
CA ILE A 44 2.06 3.57 -7.32
C ILE A 44 0.70 4.25 -7.29
N PHE A 45 0.08 4.42 -6.12
CA PHE A 45 -1.18 5.14 -6.00
C PHE A 45 -1.08 6.59 -6.47
N ARG A 46 0.05 7.28 -6.24
CA ARG A 46 0.28 8.63 -6.77
C ARG A 46 0.42 8.66 -8.28
N ASN A 47 1.06 7.65 -8.87
CA ASN A 47 1.13 7.51 -10.33
C ASN A 47 -0.26 7.28 -10.91
N LEU A 48 -1.01 6.32 -10.35
CA LEU A 48 -2.39 5.98 -10.74
C LEU A 48 -3.38 7.14 -10.58
N SER A 49 -3.15 8.03 -9.62
CA SER A 49 -4.00 9.23 -9.40
C SER A 49 -3.54 10.47 -10.18
N GLY A 50 -2.58 10.32 -11.11
CA GLY A 50 -2.10 11.43 -11.95
C GLY A 50 -1.37 12.53 -11.17
N LYS A 51 -0.83 12.22 -9.99
CA LYS A 51 -0.07 13.18 -9.16
C LYS A 51 1.40 13.26 -9.54
N ASN A 52 1.97 12.16 -10.00
CA ASN A 52 3.38 12.10 -10.40
C ASN A 52 3.56 12.21 -11.93
N PHE A 53 2.56 11.79 -12.71
CA PHE A 53 2.53 11.91 -14.18
C PHE A 53 1.34 12.75 -14.62
N SER A 54 1.43 13.40 -15.78
CA SER A 54 0.31 14.15 -16.36
C SER A 54 0.29 14.05 -17.89
N GLY A 55 -0.83 14.45 -18.50
CA GLY A 55 -0.98 14.46 -19.95
C GLY A 55 -0.74 13.10 -20.61
N LYS A 56 0.02 13.09 -21.70
CA LYS A 56 0.28 11.87 -22.49
C LYS A 56 1.01 10.78 -21.71
N GLU A 57 1.93 11.16 -20.82
CA GLU A 57 2.66 10.19 -19.98
C GLU A 57 1.71 9.46 -19.05
N TYR A 58 0.80 10.21 -18.41
CA TYR A 58 -0.23 9.62 -17.56
C TYR A 58 -1.18 8.70 -18.35
N SER A 59 -1.65 9.15 -19.53
CA SER A 59 -2.50 8.32 -20.39
C SER A 59 -1.81 7.02 -20.82
N ASN A 60 -0.53 7.09 -21.18
CA ASN A 60 0.27 5.91 -21.54
C ASN A 60 0.47 4.98 -20.34
N TYR A 61 0.72 5.53 -19.15
CA TYR A 61 0.86 4.76 -17.92
C TYR A 61 -0.44 4.02 -17.58
N LEU A 62 -1.59 4.71 -17.65
CA LEU A 62 -2.88 4.06 -17.43
C LEU A 62 -3.12 2.93 -18.42
N LYS A 63 -2.91 3.19 -19.72
CA LYS A 63 -3.16 2.21 -20.78
C LYS A 63 -2.27 0.98 -20.63
N HIS A 64 -0.95 1.19 -20.64
CA HIS A 64 0.01 0.11 -20.80
C HIS A 64 0.48 -0.52 -19.49
N VAL A 65 0.35 0.19 -18.36
CA VAL A 65 0.82 -0.33 -17.06
C VAL A 65 -0.35 -0.61 -16.13
N ALA A 66 -1.23 0.37 -15.91
CA ALA A 66 -2.33 0.18 -14.96
C ALA A 66 -3.34 -0.87 -15.45
N TYR A 67 -3.76 -0.79 -16.71
CA TYR A 67 -4.81 -1.64 -17.26
C TYR A 67 -4.26 -2.95 -17.83
N ASP A 68 -3.21 -2.88 -18.64
CA ASP A 68 -2.66 -4.08 -19.28
C ASP A 68 -1.87 -4.97 -18.29
N ASP A 69 -0.99 -4.39 -17.45
CA ASP A 69 -0.05 -5.18 -16.62
C ASP A 69 -0.54 -5.38 -15.18
N MET A 70 -1.10 -4.35 -14.55
CA MET A 70 -1.47 -4.39 -13.11
C MET A 70 -2.88 -4.93 -12.85
N GLY A 71 -3.72 -5.05 -13.87
CA GLY A 71 -5.08 -5.58 -13.74
C GLY A 71 -6.12 -4.60 -13.19
N PHE A 72 -5.82 -3.30 -13.16
CA PHE A 72 -6.85 -2.29 -12.87
C PHE A 72 -7.81 -2.12 -14.05
N VAL A 73 -8.99 -1.59 -13.77
CA VAL A 73 -9.95 -1.16 -14.80
C VAL A 73 -10.36 0.29 -14.56
N PRO A 74 -10.94 0.98 -15.56
CA PRO A 74 -11.54 2.30 -15.33
C PRO A 74 -12.57 2.24 -14.20
N GLY A 75 -12.43 3.08 -13.19
CA GLY A 75 -13.20 2.90 -11.96
C GLY A 75 -12.62 3.64 -10.77
N THR A 76 -13.20 3.39 -9.60
CA THR A 76 -12.70 3.98 -8.35
C THR A 76 -11.68 3.03 -7.73
N ILE A 77 -10.52 3.57 -7.36
CA ILE A 77 -9.51 2.86 -6.57
C ILE A 77 -9.37 3.51 -5.19
N THR A 78 -8.92 2.72 -4.23
CA THR A 78 -8.76 3.13 -2.83
C THR A 78 -7.41 2.70 -2.29
N LEU A 79 -6.73 3.61 -1.58
CA LEU A 79 -5.49 3.30 -0.85
C LEU A 79 -5.83 2.96 0.59
N TRP A 80 -5.29 1.86 1.08
CA TRP A 80 -5.44 1.38 2.45
C TRP A 80 -4.08 1.21 3.11
N HIS A 81 -3.98 1.52 4.40
CA HIS A 81 -2.79 1.33 5.24
C HIS A 81 -3.20 0.61 6.52
N GLY A 82 -2.68 -0.60 6.73
CA GLY A 82 -3.02 -1.42 7.91
C GLY A 82 -4.52 -1.67 8.04
N GLY A 83 -5.22 -1.88 6.92
CA GLY A 83 -6.67 -2.09 6.89
C GLY A 83 -7.51 -0.82 7.10
N ARG A 84 -6.92 0.38 7.10
CA ARG A 84 -7.65 1.66 7.16
C ARG A 84 -7.61 2.36 5.81
N LEU A 85 -8.77 2.82 5.34
CA LEU A 85 -8.87 3.62 4.12
C LEU A 85 -8.18 4.99 4.33
N VAL A 86 -7.23 5.31 3.44
CA VAL A 86 -6.43 6.55 3.48
C VAL A 86 -6.83 7.51 2.37
N ALA A 87 -7.09 7.01 1.15
CA ALA A 87 -7.41 7.87 0.01
C ALA A 87 -8.27 7.16 -1.04
N LYS A 88 -8.90 7.96 -1.92
CA LYS A 88 -9.66 7.48 -3.09
C LYS A 88 -9.24 8.26 -4.34
N ALA A 89 -9.25 7.60 -5.49
CA ALA A 89 -9.00 8.21 -6.80
C ALA A 89 -9.88 7.57 -7.87
N LYS A 90 -10.07 8.27 -8.99
CA LYS A 90 -10.78 7.76 -10.17
C LYS A 90 -9.77 7.49 -11.29
N LEU A 91 -9.82 6.29 -11.84
CA LEU A 91 -9.11 5.91 -13.06
C LEU A 91 -10.04 6.18 -14.25
N GLU A 92 -9.56 7.04 -15.15
CA GLU A 92 -10.33 7.48 -16.33
C GLU A 92 -10.32 6.42 -17.43
N LYS A 93 -11.45 6.26 -18.11
CA LYS A 93 -11.48 5.43 -19.31
C LYS A 93 -10.64 6.12 -20.39
N ILE A 94 -9.62 5.44 -20.88
CA ILE A 94 -8.80 5.91 -21.99
C ILE A 94 -9.50 5.48 -23.29
N ASN A 95 -9.74 6.43 -24.18
CA ASN A 95 -10.34 6.20 -25.51
C ASN A 95 -9.30 5.75 -26.53
#